data_AF-A0A183U7E0-F1
#
_entry.id   AF-A0A183U7E0-F1
#
_cell.length_a   1.000
_cell.length_b   1.000
_cell.length_c   1.000
_cell.angle_alpha   90.00
_cell.angle_beta   90.00
_cell.angle_gamma   90.00
#
_symmetry.space_group_name_H-M   'P 1'
#
loop_
_entity.id
_entity.type
_entity.pdbx_description
1 polymer ?
#
loop_
_entity_poly.entity_id
_entity_poly.type
_entity_poly.pdbx_seq_one_letter_code
_entity_poly.pdbx_strand_id
1 'polypeptide(L)'
;MEEYYMKESVAKAMNMDAREADSLTSSMLDDVFFIVRKCVRRSLSSSSVDCVCAMLNNGVTALEDDFLQFIYAGIKAGYPSVGWTAEAYQTAQTAYNVIQHGKTVADAGPEKQKEDVLFLLFR
;
A
#
# COMPACT_ATOMS: atom_id res chain seq x y z
N MET A 1 12.42 13.81 -20.73
CA MET A 1 13.36 12.98 -19.95
C MET A 1 12.97 12.93 -18.48
N GLU A 2 12.86 14.08 -17.80
CA GLU A 2 12.52 14.10 -16.36
C GLU A 2 11.10 13.56 -16.08
N GLU A 3 10.12 13.81 -16.95
CA GLU A 3 8.78 13.22 -16.84
C GLU A 3 8.82 11.69 -16.86
N TYR A 4 9.50 11.10 -17.84
CA TYR A 4 9.65 9.66 -17.97
C TYR A 4 10.36 9.07 -16.74
N TYR A 5 11.43 9.73 -16.27
CA TYR A 5 12.11 9.34 -15.04
C TYR A 5 11.17 9.34 -13.83
N MET A 6 10.35 10.39 -13.66
CA MET A 6 9.38 10.46 -12.57
C MET A 6 8.38 9.31 -12.65
N LYS A 7 7.73 9.11 -13.80
CA LYS A 7 6.71 8.08 -14.00
C LYS A 7 7.25 6.67 -13.71
N GLU A 8 8.37 6.29 -14.31
CA GLU A 8 8.97 4.97 -14.10
C GLU A 8 9.46 4.77 -12.66
N SER A 9 10.04 5.81 -12.04
CA SER A 9 10.54 5.71 -10.67
C SER A 9 9.38 5.58 -9.67
N VAL A 10 8.29 6.33 -9.87
CA VAL A 10 7.07 6.23 -9.05
C VAL A 10 6.44 4.85 -9.21
N ALA A 11 6.25 4.37 -10.45
CA ALA A 11 5.76 3.03 -10.71
C ALA A 11 6.61 1.95 -10.03
N LYS A 12 7.94 2.08 -10.11
CA LYS A 12 8.86 1.16 -9.45
C LYS A 12 8.75 1.20 -7.93
N ALA A 13 8.68 2.38 -7.33
CA ALA A 13 8.50 2.54 -5.88
C ALA A 13 7.21 1.85 -5.41
N MET A 14 6.11 2.00 -6.17
CA MET A 14 4.85 1.32 -5.87
C MET A 14 4.95 -0.21 -5.90
N ASN A 15 5.70 -0.76 -6.84
CA ASN A 15 5.89 -2.20 -6.95
C ASN A 15 6.93 -2.78 -5.97
N MET A 16 7.77 -1.93 -5.38
CA MET A 16 8.78 -2.29 -4.39
C MET A 16 8.34 -2.08 -2.95
N ASP A 17 7.04 -1.89 -2.74
CA ASP A 17 6.46 -1.63 -1.43
C ASP A 17 6.95 -2.62 -0.36
N ALA A 18 7.42 -2.07 0.76
CA ALA A 18 7.91 -2.81 1.91
C ALA A 18 7.32 -2.26 3.21
N ARG A 19 7.16 -3.16 4.18
CA ARG A 19 6.74 -2.82 5.54
C ARG A 19 7.94 -2.89 6.47
N GLU A 20 8.23 -1.79 7.15
CA GLU A 20 9.14 -1.78 8.29
C GLU A 20 8.38 -2.19 9.55
N ALA A 21 9.00 -3.00 10.42
CA ALA A 21 8.34 -3.62 11.57
C ALA A 21 7.71 -2.60 12.55
N ASP A 22 8.29 -1.40 12.64
CA ASP A 22 7.85 -0.33 13.55
C ASP A 22 7.13 0.83 12.83
N SER A 23 6.85 0.70 11.52
CA SER A 23 6.20 1.76 10.75
C SER A 23 4.68 1.60 10.70
N LEU A 24 3.97 2.72 10.85
CA LEU A 24 2.52 2.83 10.70
C LEU A 24 2.08 2.90 9.24
N THR A 25 3.02 3.19 8.33
CA THR A 25 2.75 3.41 6.90
C THR A 25 3.72 2.63 6.03
N SER A 26 3.27 2.28 4.83
CA SER A 26 4.09 1.65 3.79
C SER A 26 5.28 2.54 3.38
N SER A 27 6.44 1.94 3.10
CA SER A 27 7.64 2.66 2.63
C SER A 27 7.44 3.31 1.25
N MET A 28 6.50 2.78 0.46
CA MET A 28 6.12 3.32 -0.85
C MET A 28 5.72 4.79 -0.76
N LEU A 29 5.01 5.20 0.30
CA LEU A 29 4.58 6.59 0.48
C LEU A 29 5.78 7.52 0.48
N ASP A 30 6.77 7.25 1.33
CA ASP A 30 7.96 8.07 1.45
C ASP A 30 8.77 8.10 0.15
N ASP A 31 8.92 6.95 -0.52
CA ASP A 31 9.64 6.85 -1.79
C ASP A 31 8.97 7.65 -2.90
N VAL A 32 7.64 7.53 -3.06
CA VAL A 32 6.87 8.26 -4.09
C VAL A 32 6.98 9.77 -3.87
N PHE A 33 6.73 10.24 -2.64
CA PHE A 33 6.84 11.68 -2.33
C PHE A 33 8.28 12.19 -2.46
N PHE A 34 9.27 11.37 -2.11
CA PHE A 34 10.67 11.70 -2.32
C PHE A 34 10.99 11.89 -3.81
N ILE A 35 10.55 10.98 -4.68
CA ILE A 35 10.77 11.05 -6.12
C ILE A 35 10.10 12.28 -6.72
N VAL A 36 8.83 12.53 -6.39
CA VAL A 36 8.10 13.70 -6.92
C VAL A 36 8.81 14.99 -6.50
N ARG A 37 9.11 15.15 -5.21
CA ARG A 37 9.85 16.31 -4.69
C ARG A 37 11.22 16.47 -5.35
N LYS A 38 11.93 15.37 -5.58
CA LYS A 38 13.25 15.37 -6.22
C LYS A 38 13.19 15.89 -7.65
N CYS A 39 12.21 15.45 -8.45
CA CYS A 39 12.04 15.90 -9.83
C CYS A 39 11.61 17.37 -9.89
N VAL A 40 10.70 17.81 -9.01
CA VAL A 40 10.32 19.23 -8.88
C VAL A 40 11.53 20.09 -8.52
N ARG A 41 12.38 19.64 -7.58
CA ARG A 41 13.59 20.39 -7.23
C ARG A 41 14.58 20.49 -8.40
N ARG A 42 14.68 19.46 -9.24
CA ARG A 42 15.52 19.51 -10.45
C ARG A 42 14.95 20.42 -11.53
N SER A 43 13.63 20.43 -11.73
CA SER A 43 13.01 21.36 -12.69
C SER A 43 13.22 22.81 -12.25
N LEU A 44 13.19 23.11 -10.95
CA LEU A 44 13.55 24.44 -10.43
C LEU A 44 14.98 24.85 -10.80
N SER A 45 15.94 23.92 -10.79
CA SER A 45 17.33 24.19 -11.20
C SER A 45 17.47 24.56 -12.69
N SER A 46 16.46 24.30 -13.53
CA SER A 46 16.46 24.72 -14.94
C SER A 46 16.26 26.22 -15.13
N SER A 47 15.81 26.95 -14.10
CA SER A 47 15.41 28.37 -14.18
C SER A 47 14.35 28.66 -15.26
N SER A 48 13.61 27.64 -15.72
CA SER A 48 12.53 27.76 -16.69
C SER A 48 11.18 27.50 -16.01
N VAL A 49 10.32 28.51 -16.03
CA VAL A 49 8.96 28.42 -15.46
C VAL A 49 8.13 27.36 -16.21
N ASP A 50 8.27 27.27 -17.53
CA ASP A 50 7.56 26.26 -18.32
C ASP A 50 7.95 24.84 -17.91
N CYS A 51 9.25 24.61 -17.69
CA CYS A 51 9.75 23.32 -17.21
C CYS A 51 9.19 22.98 -15.81
N VAL A 52 9.13 23.98 -14.92
CA VAL A 52 8.57 23.81 -13.58
C VAL A 52 7.08 23.51 -13.65
N CYS A 53 6.30 24.27 -14.43
CA CYS A 53 4.87 24.06 -14.62
C CYS A 53 4.58 22.67 -15.20
N ALA A 54 5.31 22.26 -16.24
CA ALA A 54 5.18 20.93 -16.81
C ALA A 54 5.49 19.83 -15.77
N MET A 55 6.55 20.02 -14.97
CA MET A 55 6.91 19.05 -13.93
C MET A 55 5.90 18.97 -12.79
N LEU A 56 5.31 20.10 -12.39
CA LEU A 56 4.24 20.13 -11.40
C LEU A 56 2.99 19.41 -11.92
N ASN A 57 2.58 19.68 -13.15
CA ASN A 57 1.45 19.00 -13.78
C ASN A 57 1.69 17.48 -13.85
N ASN A 58 2.89 17.06 -14.27
CA ASN A 58 3.28 15.65 -14.27
C ASN A 58 3.27 15.03 -12.86
N GLY A 59 3.73 15.78 -11.85
CA GLY A 59 3.67 15.35 -10.45
C GLY A 59 2.24 15.20 -9.93
N VAL A 60 1.34 16.12 -10.30
CA VAL A 60 -0.09 16.01 -9.98
C VAL A 60 -0.69 14.76 -10.61
N THR A 61 -0.49 14.55 -11.92
CA THR A 61 -0.96 13.33 -12.61
C THR A 61 -0.43 12.06 -11.95
N ALA A 62 0.87 12.00 -11.62
CA ALA A 62 1.46 10.84 -10.95
C ALA A 62 0.83 10.55 -9.57
N LEU A 63 0.39 11.58 -8.85
CA LEU A 63 -0.22 11.41 -7.53
C LEU A 63 -1.73 11.13 -7.60
N GLU A 64 -2.47 11.87 -8.43
CA GLU A 64 -3.93 11.80 -8.53
C GLU A 64 -4.41 10.62 -9.37
N ASP A 65 -3.72 10.32 -10.48
CA ASP A 65 -4.15 9.25 -11.38
C ASP A 65 -3.42 7.95 -11.04
N ASP A 66 -2.08 7.96 -11.01
CA ASP A 66 -1.33 6.71 -10.87
C ASP A 66 -1.32 6.21 -9.41
N PHE A 67 -0.85 7.03 -8.48
CA PHE A 67 -0.65 6.64 -7.08
C PHE A 67 -1.98 6.39 -6.36
N LEU A 68 -2.96 7.29 -6.51
CA LEU A 68 -4.27 7.12 -5.88
C LEU A 68 -5.01 5.89 -6.42
N GLN A 69 -4.96 5.63 -7.74
CA GLN A 69 -5.57 4.42 -8.29
C GLN A 69 -4.88 3.16 -7.79
N PHE A 70 -3.55 3.17 -7.64
CA PHE A 70 -2.81 2.05 -7.07
C PHE A 70 -3.26 1.72 -5.65
N ILE A 71 -3.31 2.73 -4.77
CA ILE A 71 -3.83 2.57 -3.40
C ILE A 71 -5.30 2.12 -3.41
N TYR A 72 -6.14 2.76 -4.22
CA TYR A 72 -7.55 2.42 -4.30
C TYR A 72 -7.77 0.98 -4.78
N ALA A 73 -6.97 0.51 -5.74
CA ALA A 73 -6.98 -0.87 -6.19
C ALA A 73 -6.57 -1.82 -5.07
N GLY A 74 -5.55 -1.48 -4.27
CA GLY A 74 -5.15 -2.22 -3.07
C GLY A 74 -6.30 -2.34 -2.06
N ILE A 75 -6.92 -1.22 -1.71
CA ILE A 75 -8.08 -1.17 -0.79
C ILE A 75 -9.26 -1.97 -1.35
N LYS A 76 -9.56 -1.84 -2.65
CA LYS A 76 -10.67 -2.55 -3.30
C LYS A 76 -10.42 -4.05 -3.40
N ALA A 77 -9.19 -4.45 -3.68
CA ALA A 77 -8.78 -5.85 -3.76
C ALA A 77 -8.67 -6.50 -2.39
N GLY A 78 -8.45 -5.71 -1.32
CA GLY A 78 -8.01 -6.26 -0.06
C GLY A 78 -7.99 -5.33 1.14
N TYR A 79 -9.03 -4.51 1.38
CA TYR A 79 -9.62 -4.53 2.73
C TYR A 79 -9.86 -6.01 3.08
N PRO A 80 -9.74 -6.51 4.32
CA PRO A 80 -10.11 -7.89 4.64
C PRO A 80 -11.57 -8.15 4.23
N SER A 81 -11.76 -8.54 2.97
CA SER A 81 -12.99 -8.51 2.23
C SER A 81 -13.20 -9.94 1.79
N VAL A 82 -14.32 -10.49 2.27
CA VAL A 82 -14.95 -11.76 1.92
C VAL A 82 -14.12 -13.05 2.07
N GLY A 83 -12.84 -13.09 1.66
CA GLY A 83 -11.95 -14.24 1.79
C GLY A 83 -11.61 -14.54 3.25
N TRP A 84 -11.22 -13.54 4.04
CA TRP A 84 -10.89 -13.78 5.44
C TRP A 84 -12.11 -14.14 6.28
N THR A 85 -13.28 -13.57 5.99
CA THR A 85 -14.52 -14.01 6.64
C THR A 85 -14.86 -15.44 6.23
N ALA A 86 -14.71 -15.82 4.96
CA ALA A 86 -14.97 -17.17 4.50
C ALA A 86 -13.98 -18.17 5.12
N GLU A 87 -12.68 -17.87 5.09
CA GLU A 87 -11.62 -18.69 5.68
C GLU A 87 -11.71 -18.76 7.21
N ALA A 88 -12.03 -17.65 7.89
CA ALA A 88 -12.30 -17.64 9.32
C ALA A 88 -13.56 -18.43 9.67
N TYR A 89 -14.61 -18.36 8.84
CA TYR A 89 -15.84 -19.15 9.02
C TYR A 89 -15.58 -20.64 8.80
N GLN A 90 -14.83 -20.99 7.76
CA GLN A 90 -14.41 -22.37 7.46
C GLN A 90 -13.52 -22.93 8.59
N THR A 91 -12.58 -22.12 9.08
CA THR A 91 -11.68 -22.47 10.18
C THR A 91 -12.45 -22.64 11.49
N ALA A 92 -13.38 -21.73 11.79
CA ALA A 92 -14.25 -21.83 12.96
C ALA A 92 -15.19 -23.06 12.89
N GLN A 93 -15.77 -23.36 11.73
CA GLN A 93 -16.57 -24.58 11.51
C GLN A 93 -15.72 -25.84 11.70
N THR A 94 -14.49 -25.84 11.17
CA THR A 94 -13.57 -26.97 11.31
C THR A 94 -13.16 -27.16 12.78
N ALA A 95 -12.83 -26.09 13.49
CA ALA A 95 -12.53 -26.12 14.93
C ALA A 95 -13.74 -26.61 15.75
N TYR A 96 -14.95 -26.14 15.44
CA TYR A 96 -16.18 -26.60 16.10
C TYR A 96 -16.39 -28.10 15.91
N ASN A 97 -16.20 -28.61 14.69
CA ASN A 97 -16.29 -30.04 14.40
C ASN A 97 -15.22 -30.85 15.16
N VAL A 98 -14.00 -30.35 15.26
CA VAL A 98 -12.89 -31.01 15.99
C VAL A 98 -13.15 -31.05 17.50
N ILE A 99 -13.77 -30.01 18.08
CA ILE A 99 -14.18 -29.94 19.49
C ILE A 99 -15.34 -30.91 19.79
N GLN A 100 -16.34 -31.00 18.90
CA GLN A 100 -17.42 -32.00 19.02
C GLN A 100 -16.88 -33.44 19.02
N HIS A 101 -15.75 -33.68 18.33
CA HIS A 101 -15.06 -34.97 18.30
C HIS A 101 -13.94 -35.11 19.34
N GLY A 102 -13.85 -34.19 20.32
CA GLY A 102 -13.01 -34.34 21.51
C GLY A 102 -11.51 -34.01 21.34
N LYS A 103 -11.11 -33.28 20.29
CA LYS A 103 -9.72 -32.79 20.13
C LYS A 103 -9.60 -31.30 20.42
N THR A 104 -8.60 -30.91 21.21
CA THR A 104 -8.37 -29.52 21.64
C THR A 104 -7.68 -28.69 20.55
N VAL A 105 -8.15 -27.46 20.32
CA VAL A 105 -7.53 -26.48 19.42
C VAL A 105 -6.79 -25.43 20.28
N ALA A 106 -5.51 -25.21 19.98
CA ALA A 106 -4.63 -24.31 20.72
C ALA A 106 -4.83 -22.83 20.32
N ASP A 107 -4.85 -22.00 21.36
CA ASP A 107 -4.60 -20.56 21.45
C ASP A 107 -4.35 -19.77 20.14
N ALA A 108 -5.40 -19.12 19.63
CA ALA A 108 -5.31 -18.06 18.62
C ALA A 108 -5.99 -16.80 19.18
N GLY A 109 -5.24 -16.01 19.95
CA GLY A 109 -5.76 -14.85 20.68
C GLY A 109 -6.12 -13.64 19.79
N PRO A 110 -7.07 -12.79 20.24
CA PRO A 110 -7.63 -11.65 19.48
C PRO A 110 -6.69 -10.44 19.30
N GLU A 111 -5.59 -10.35 20.05
CA GLU A 111 -4.64 -9.22 20.01
C GLU A 111 -3.78 -9.23 18.74
N LYS A 112 -3.20 -10.39 18.40
CA LYS A 112 -2.43 -10.59 17.16
C LYS A 112 -3.25 -10.29 15.90
N GLN A 113 -4.54 -10.59 15.98
CA GLN A 113 -5.51 -10.38 14.92
C GLN A 113 -5.78 -8.89 14.62
N LYS A 114 -5.62 -8.00 15.60
CA LYS A 114 -5.80 -6.54 15.40
C LYS A 114 -4.61 -5.90 14.69
N GLU A 115 -3.39 -6.36 15.00
CA GLU A 115 -2.16 -5.87 14.35
C GLU A 115 -2.14 -6.24 12.85
N ASP A 116 -2.64 -7.43 12.50
CA ASP A 116 -2.78 -7.88 11.12
C ASP A 116 -3.85 -7.09 10.35
N VAL A 117 -4.94 -6.67 11.01
CA VAL A 117 -5.99 -5.82 10.41
C VAL A 117 -5.44 -4.41 10.12
N LEU A 118 -4.71 -3.82 11.07
CA LEU A 118 -4.13 -2.49 10.88
C LEU A 118 -3.12 -2.48 9.73
N PHE A 119 -2.41 -3.58 9.52
CA PHE A 119 -1.49 -3.75 8.41
C PHE A 119 -2.18 -3.81 7.04
N LEU A 120 -3.31 -4.51 6.93
CA LEU A 120 -4.10 -4.57 5.69
C LEU A 120 -4.70 -3.22 5.29
N LEU A 121 -4.84 -2.27 6.23
CA LEU A 121 -5.36 -0.92 5.96
C LEU A 121 -4.35 0.00 5.27
N PHE A 122 -3.05 -0.30 5.35
CA PHE A 122 -1.97 0.58 4.89
C PHE A 122 -1.03 -0.10 3.88
N ARG A 123 -1.55 -1.10 3.15
CA ARG A 123 -0.94 -1.64 1.95
C ARG A 123 -1.51 -0.96 0.71
#